data_AF-A0A0F9NSB8-F1
#
_entry.id   AF-A0A0F9NSB8-F1
#
_cell.length_a   1.000
_cell.length_b   1.000
_cell.length_c   1.000
_cell.angle_alpha   90.00
_cell.angle_beta   90.00
_cell.angle_gamma   90.00
#
_symmetry.space_group_name_H-M   'P 1'
#
loop_
_entity.id
_entity.type
_entity.pdbx_description
1 polymer ?
#
loop_
_entity_poly.entity_id
_entity_poly.type
_entity_poly.pdbx_seq_one_letter_code
_entity_poly.pdbx_strand_id
1 'polypeptide(L)'
;MALGDRIKTWVEEISESWKDRLRGWMASWVEIGAEQLLDAFEPDLRAEIKTSMDRLKLIEDLPDDFKTILDNATEEPGFIQMAAILPYLVGMMIGLGMGAAAPISRIGSYQIDKLVKSFRLDPQTIAALWLRDKEKYQGLWSDLLDQGYSAIRLEGMQELVKIIPPLADMVRFADFGSFDPKIIELWREFYDAPSWITEPMSLLGITNEAGRDWANKYWFSHWRQPGRFELGEIYRRGLLGTPKIGQEEIGGDGSDGPAEELVKNAYLTQGFSSFWQDHLLQLVREIPTRVDIRRWWDMRTIDETELRSLYQRHGYFGKDLENYVVWTKVYTDFPMMMARFKNGWITEDDIRSWLRGLGMPEERITQFIQERTKPEKPARTATEKDLTKTEIYKGVKKDLISWEQGIELLMDLGYDEDEADYILAVNVGVLEGSPATFEEFKDWTTKYKIAAGQEVKPMPEELKKAAAELVRISDEVKSLEIAVRTEEQLLVDQDAIPPETEERLKELQVALNRARAEEERLQDAYNTQVAEFRQTEV
;
A
#
# COMPACT_ATOMS: atom_id res chain seq x y z
N MET A 1 -21.35 68.26 8.97
CA MET A 1 -20.27 68.26 7.96
C MET A 1 -19.52 66.96 8.16
N ALA A 2 -19.48 66.09 7.14
CA ALA A 2 -18.82 64.80 7.24
C ALA A 2 -17.34 65.02 7.53
N LEU A 3 -16.75 64.16 8.37
CA LEU A 3 -15.38 64.31 8.86
C LEU A 3 -14.36 64.45 7.70
N GLY A 4 -14.65 63.85 6.54
CA GLY A 4 -13.85 63.94 5.33
C GLY A 4 -13.82 65.33 4.68
N ASP A 5 -14.95 66.06 4.66
CA ASP A 5 -15.00 67.39 4.02
C ASP A 5 -14.26 68.43 4.85
N ARG A 6 -14.28 68.31 6.18
CA ARG A 6 -13.51 69.17 7.09
C ARG A 6 -12.00 68.93 6.99
N ILE A 7 -11.57 67.70 6.71
CA ILE A 7 -10.15 67.35 6.56
C ILE A 7 -9.62 67.82 5.20
N LYS A 8 -10.45 67.75 4.15
CA LYS A 8 -10.04 68.15 2.80
C LYS A 8 -9.85 69.67 2.67
N THR A 9 -10.78 70.47 3.20
CA THR A 9 -10.64 71.94 3.24
C THR A 9 -9.44 72.36 4.08
N TRP A 10 -9.16 71.65 5.18
CA TRP A 10 -8.02 71.92 6.05
C TRP A 10 -6.65 71.61 5.40
N VAL A 11 -6.57 70.55 4.58
CA VAL A 11 -5.33 70.21 3.84
C VAL A 11 -5.08 71.17 2.67
N GLU A 12 -6.14 71.62 2.00
CA GLU A 12 -6.05 72.59 0.90
C GLU A 12 -5.64 73.99 1.39
N GLU A 13 -6.23 74.48 2.49
CA GLU A 13 -5.84 75.75 3.13
C GLU A 13 -4.41 75.73 3.70
N ILE A 14 -3.95 74.59 4.22
CA ILE A 14 -2.57 74.44 4.71
C ILE A 14 -1.57 74.44 3.55
N SER A 15 -1.86 73.75 2.44
CA SER A 15 -0.97 73.68 1.27
C SER A 15 -0.77 75.04 0.58
N GLU A 16 -1.82 75.84 0.42
CA GLU A 16 -1.70 77.20 -0.14
C GLU A 16 -0.93 78.13 0.80
N SER A 17 -1.23 78.11 2.10
CA SER A 17 -0.49 78.93 3.09
C SER A 17 0.99 78.53 3.20
N TRP A 18 1.35 77.26 2.95
CA TRP A 18 2.73 76.78 2.98
C TRP A 18 3.52 77.21 1.74
N LYS A 19 2.91 77.19 0.54
CA LYS A 19 3.57 77.62 -0.71
C LYS A 19 3.91 79.10 -0.71
N ASP A 20 3.00 79.96 -0.25
CA ASP A 20 3.24 81.40 -0.17
C ASP A 20 4.23 81.76 0.95
N ARG A 21 4.20 81.04 2.08
CA ARG A 21 5.22 81.17 3.13
C ARG A 21 6.62 80.75 2.67
N LEU A 22 6.75 79.74 1.81
CA LEU A 22 8.07 79.27 1.36
C LEU A 22 8.68 80.10 0.23
N ARG A 23 7.85 80.69 -0.65
CA ARG A 23 8.32 81.73 -1.58
C ARG A 23 8.71 83.01 -0.85
N GLY A 24 7.93 83.45 0.14
CA GLY A 24 8.27 84.59 0.99
C GLY A 24 9.52 84.36 1.83
N TRP A 25 9.71 83.16 2.37
CA TRP A 25 10.89 82.77 3.15
C TRP A 25 12.18 82.65 2.33
N MET A 26 12.12 82.11 1.11
CA MET A 26 13.28 82.04 0.20
C MET A 26 13.68 83.42 -0.34
N ALA A 27 12.71 84.29 -0.63
CA ALA A 27 12.99 85.66 -1.05
C ALA A 27 13.57 86.51 0.11
N SER A 28 13.04 86.35 1.34
CA SER A 28 13.59 87.05 2.51
C SER A 28 14.98 86.55 2.91
N TRP A 29 15.31 85.28 2.66
CA TRP A 29 16.64 84.73 2.97
C TRP A 29 17.76 85.25 2.06
N VAL A 30 17.47 85.50 0.78
CA VAL A 30 18.47 86.00 -0.17
C VAL A 30 18.71 87.50 0.02
N GLU A 31 17.69 88.26 0.39
CA GLU A 31 17.78 89.73 0.52
C GLU A 31 18.23 90.17 1.94
N ILE A 32 17.86 89.44 3.00
CA ILE A 32 18.26 89.77 4.39
C ILE A 32 19.58 89.07 4.77
N GLY A 33 19.88 87.91 4.19
CA GLY A 33 21.01 87.06 4.60
C GLY A 33 22.39 87.48 4.10
N ALA A 34 22.50 88.32 3.06
CA ALA A 34 23.81 88.74 2.53
C ALA A 34 24.33 90.02 3.20
N GLU A 35 23.46 91.00 3.48
CA GLU A 35 23.85 92.28 4.09
C GLU A 35 24.00 92.17 5.63
N GLN A 36 23.12 91.46 6.33
CA GLN A 36 23.26 91.23 7.79
C GLN A 36 24.43 90.31 8.15
N LEU A 37 24.79 89.39 7.25
CA LEU A 37 25.90 88.48 7.44
C LEU A 37 27.24 89.20 7.25
N LEU A 38 27.32 90.22 6.41
CA LEU A 38 28.52 91.06 6.25
C LEU A 38 28.78 91.97 7.46
N ASP A 39 27.73 92.49 8.10
CA ASP A 39 27.83 93.38 9.28
C ASP A 39 28.10 92.63 10.60
N ALA A 40 27.85 91.32 10.68
CA ALA A 40 28.06 90.51 11.88
C ALA A 40 29.52 90.00 12.07
N PHE A 41 30.42 90.21 11.10
CA PHE A 41 31.82 89.77 11.18
C PHE A 41 32.72 90.80 11.86
N GLU A 42 32.40 91.11 13.12
CA GLU A 42 33.31 91.79 14.03
C GLU A 42 34.62 91.00 14.22
N PRO A 43 35.72 91.68 14.61
CA PRO A 43 37.06 91.10 14.74
C PRO A 43 37.15 89.86 15.64
N ASP A 44 36.28 89.76 16.65
CA ASP A 44 36.33 88.70 17.67
C ASP A 44 35.95 87.32 17.12
N LEU A 45 34.98 87.26 16.19
CA LEU A 45 34.54 86.00 15.58
C LEU A 45 35.63 85.42 14.66
N ARG A 46 36.44 86.27 14.02
CA ARG A 46 37.57 85.82 13.19
C ARG A 46 38.65 85.13 14.01
N ALA A 47 38.89 85.60 15.24
CA ALA A 47 39.85 85.00 16.16
C ALA A 47 39.40 83.60 16.62
N GLU A 48 38.10 83.43 16.89
CA GLU A 48 37.52 82.16 17.33
C GLU A 48 37.45 81.12 16.20
N ILE A 49 37.13 81.57 14.97
CA ILE A 49 37.15 80.73 13.77
C ILE A 49 38.58 80.26 13.47
N LYS A 50 39.57 81.18 13.52
CA LYS A 50 40.98 80.82 13.34
C LYS A 50 41.43 79.76 14.34
N THR A 51 41.07 79.92 15.62
CA THR A 51 41.36 78.96 16.69
C THR A 51 40.75 77.58 16.41
N SER A 52 39.55 77.53 15.84
CA SER A 52 38.87 76.28 15.50
C SER A 52 39.49 75.60 14.29
N MET A 53 39.92 76.37 13.28
CA MET A 53 40.59 75.83 12.09
C MET A 53 41.99 75.29 12.41
N ASP A 54 42.73 75.92 13.32
CA ASP A 54 44.04 75.43 13.76
C ASP A 54 43.94 74.11 14.55
N ARG A 55 42.85 73.87 15.28
CA ARG A 55 42.60 72.57 15.94
C ARG A 55 42.35 71.43 14.95
N LEU A 56 41.71 71.73 13.81
CA LEU A 56 41.42 70.73 12.78
C LEU A 56 42.70 70.25 12.06
N LYS A 57 43.76 71.07 12.03
CA LYS A 57 45.06 70.71 11.46
C LYS A 57 45.83 69.66 12.28
N LEU A 58 45.43 69.41 13.54
CA LEU A 58 46.09 68.46 14.45
C LEU A 58 45.62 67.01 14.29
N ILE A 59 44.71 66.74 13.34
CA ILE A 59 44.21 65.38 13.05
C ILE A 59 45.29 64.62 12.25
N GLU A 60 45.72 63.47 12.77
CA GLU A 60 46.92 62.73 12.33
C GLU A 60 46.87 62.28 10.85
N ASP A 61 45.70 61.81 10.38
CA ASP A 61 45.48 61.31 9.01
C ASP A 61 44.82 62.32 8.06
N LEU A 62 44.88 63.63 8.38
CA LEU A 62 44.26 64.62 7.52
C LEU A 62 45.05 64.78 6.19
N PRO A 63 44.41 64.59 5.02
CA PRO A 63 45.09 64.65 3.73
C PRO A 63 45.72 66.03 3.46
N ASP A 64 46.90 66.05 2.83
CA ASP A 64 47.73 67.27 2.72
C ASP A 64 47.07 68.41 1.96
N ASP A 65 46.19 68.09 0.99
CA ASP A 65 45.40 69.07 0.26
C ASP A 65 44.45 69.85 1.18
N PHE A 66 43.90 69.18 2.20
CA PHE A 66 43.02 69.81 3.19
C PHE A 66 43.80 70.64 4.21
N LYS A 67 44.99 70.21 4.63
CA LYS A 67 45.89 71.02 5.48
C LYS A 67 46.25 72.33 4.78
N THR A 68 46.59 72.26 3.50
CA THR A 68 46.96 73.41 2.66
C THR A 68 45.80 74.41 2.50
N ILE A 69 44.56 73.93 2.38
CA ILE A 69 43.36 74.79 2.32
C ILE A 69 43.10 75.48 3.67
N LEU A 70 43.30 74.77 4.79
CA LEU A 70 43.15 75.34 6.13
C LEU A 70 44.22 76.39 6.45
N ASP A 71 45.45 76.20 5.99
CA ASP A 71 46.55 77.18 6.12
C ASP A 71 46.25 78.47 5.35
N ASN A 72 45.85 78.35 4.08
CA ASN A 72 45.49 79.51 3.25
C ASN A 72 44.29 80.30 3.82
N ALA A 73 43.38 79.64 4.54
CA ALA A 73 42.21 80.27 5.16
C ALA A 73 42.52 80.98 6.49
N THR A 74 43.66 80.71 7.13
CA THR A 74 44.02 81.26 8.45
C THR A 74 45.00 82.45 8.40
N GLU A 75 45.61 82.73 7.24
CA GLU A 75 46.67 83.74 7.08
C GLU A 75 46.29 85.00 6.26
N GLU A 76 45.25 84.98 5.42
CA GLU A 76 44.90 86.09 4.50
C GLU A 76 43.67 86.92 4.95
N PRO A 77 43.64 88.26 4.82
CA PRO A 77 42.52 89.06 5.31
C PRO A 77 41.33 89.15 4.34
N GLY A 78 40.14 88.92 4.89
CA GLY A 78 38.87 89.50 4.44
C GLY A 78 38.18 88.72 3.32
N PHE A 79 38.66 88.84 2.09
CA PHE A 79 37.95 88.27 0.94
C PHE A 79 38.32 86.80 0.68
N ILE A 80 39.58 86.44 0.87
CA ILE A 80 40.09 85.07 0.65
C ILE A 80 39.60 84.13 1.77
N GLN A 81 39.62 84.60 3.01
CA GLN A 81 39.05 83.89 4.16
C GLN A 81 37.53 83.68 4.02
N MET A 82 36.80 84.66 3.48
CA MET A 82 35.37 84.51 3.20
C MET A 82 35.13 83.52 2.06
N ALA A 83 35.92 83.57 0.99
CA ALA A 83 35.84 82.62 -0.13
C ALA A 83 36.15 81.17 0.28
N ALA A 84 37.00 80.96 1.30
CA ALA A 84 37.30 79.63 1.85
C ALA A 84 36.17 79.09 2.76
N ILE A 85 35.39 79.96 3.42
CA ILE A 85 34.31 79.58 4.36
C ILE A 85 32.93 79.54 3.66
N LEU A 86 32.76 80.29 2.57
CA LEU A 86 31.53 80.38 1.77
C LEU A 86 30.96 79.02 1.34
N PRO A 87 31.76 78.02 0.92
CA PRO A 87 31.25 76.69 0.57
C PRO A 87 30.57 75.97 1.76
N TYR A 88 31.05 76.20 2.98
CA TYR A 88 30.49 75.59 4.20
C TYR A 88 29.18 76.27 4.63
N LEU A 89 29.08 77.59 4.49
CA LEU A 89 27.85 78.34 4.74
C LEU A 89 26.78 78.06 3.66
N VAL A 90 27.20 77.97 2.40
CA VAL A 90 26.35 77.55 1.27
C VAL A 90 25.88 76.10 1.46
N GLY A 91 26.73 75.21 2.00
CA GLY A 91 26.32 73.86 2.42
C GLY A 91 25.25 73.86 3.53
N MET A 92 25.40 74.74 4.52
CA MET A 92 24.43 74.93 5.63
C MET A 92 23.07 75.45 5.11
N MET A 93 23.11 76.27 4.06
CA MET A 93 21.97 76.92 3.43
C MET A 93 21.22 76.09 2.40
N ILE A 94 21.93 75.31 1.59
CA ILE A 94 21.33 74.30 0.71
C ILE A 94 20.52 73.27 1.54
N GLY A 95 20.89 73.05 2.81
CA GLY A 95 20.11 72.25 3.77
C GLY A 95 18.73 72.82 4.15
N LEU A 96 18.49 74.11 3.94
CA LEU A 96 17.24 74.80 4.30
C LEU A 96 16.36 75.07 3.07
N GLY A 97 16.95 75.41 1.92
CA GLY A 97 16.24 75.89 0.72
C GLY A 97 15.53 74.85 -0.17
N MET A 98 15.77 73.54 0.01
CA MET A 98 15.13 72.52 -0.83
C MET A 98 13.63 72.26 -0.50
N GLY A 99 12.83 73.28 -0.15
CA GLY A 99 11.39 73.17 0.19
C GLY A 99 10.36 73.79 -0.79
N ALA A 100 10.63 74.91 -1.48
CA ALA A 100 9.59 75.72 -2.18
C ALA A 100 9.39 75.31 -3.63
N ALA A 101 10.48 74.83 -4.20
CA ALA A 101 10.42 73.97 -5.33
C ALA A 101 9.78 72.63 -4.92
N ALA A 102 8.96 72.50 -3.86
CA ALA A 102 8.61 71.27 -3.15
C ALA A 102 8.54 70.00 -4.02
N PRO A 103 7.94 69.97 -5.23
CA PRO A 103 8.13 68.87 -6.17
C PRO A 103 9.60 68.73 -6.70
N ILE A 104 10.15 69.78 -7.32
CA ILE A 104 11.52 70.03 -7.85
C ILE A 104 12.65 70.03 -6.79
N SER A 105 12.37 70.37 -5.54
CA SER A 105 13.34 70.43 -4.44
C SER A 105 13.27 69.24 -3.51
N ARG A 106 12.09 68.60 -3.29
CA ARG A 106 12.05 67.20 -2.84
C ARG A 106 12.75 66.31 -3.85
N ILE A 107 12.65 66.58 -5.17
CA ILE A 107 13.51 65.94 -6.17
C ILE A 107 14.96 66.16 -5.76
N GLY A 108 15.41 67.36 -5.41
CA GLY A 108 16.77 67.58 -4.87
C GLY A 108 17.11 66.86 -3.55
N SER A 109 16.26 66.90 -2.51
CA SER A 109 16.55 66.30 -1.19
C SER A 109 16.38 64.79 -1.17
N TYR A 110 15.44 64.22 -1.95
CA TYR A 110 15.47 62.81 -2.29
C TYR A 110 16.68 62.50 -3.14
N GLN A 111 17.14 63.37 -4.04
CA GLN A 111 18.39 63.07 -4.76
C GLN A 111 19.58 63.05 -3.82
N ILE A 112 19.54 63.76 -2.68
CA ILE A 112 20.53 63.65 -1.60
C ILE A 112 20.29 62.41 -0.73
N ASP A 113 19.12 62.19 -0.13
CA ASP A 113 18.81 60.96 0.66
C ASP A 113 18.89 59.67 -0.18
N LYS A 114 18.69 59.76 -1.49
CA LYS A 114 18.89 58.68 -2.47
C LYS A 114 20.36 58.58 -2.91
N LEU A 115 21.16 59.65 -2.80
CA LEU A 115 22.62 59.59 -2.85
C LEU A 115 23.24 58.99 -1.55
N VAL A 116 22.71 59.24 -0.33
CA VAL A 116 23.34 58.84 0.97
C VAL A 116 22.62 57.80 1.86
N LYS A 117 21.31 57.54 1.72
CA LYS A 117 20.56 56.39 2.31
C LYS A 117 20.59 56.20 3.86
N SER A 118 19.78 56.91 4.66
CA SER A 118 19.88 56.97 6.15
C SER A 118 18.94 56.09 7.03
N PHE A 119 17.97 55.34 6.48
CA PHE A 119 16.94 54.61 7.27
C PHE A 119 17.41 53.24 7.84
N ARG A 120 16.80 52.77 8.96
CA ARG A 120 17.15 51.54 9.72
C ARG A 120 15.91 50.78 10.23
N LEU A 121 15.94 49.44 10.27
CA LEU A 121 14.78 48.57 10.61
C LEU A 121 14.78 48.12 12.09
N ASP A 122 13.65 47.62 12.61
CA ASP A 122 13.52 47.13 14.01
C ASP A 122 13.87 45.63 14.19
N PRO A 123 14.37 45.17 15.37
CA PRO A 123 14.81 43.80 15.64
C PRO A 123 13.90 42.63 15.25
N GLN A 124 12.57 42.77 15.07
CA GLN A 124 11.65 41.65 14.79
C GLN A 124 11.15 41.58 13.35
N THR A 125 10.95 42.73 12.72
CA THR A 125 11.18 42.84 11.27
C THR A 125 12.60 42.38 10.97
N ILE A 126 13.49 42.28 11.96
CA ILE A 126 14.82 41.73 11.82
C ILE A 126 15.00 40.30 12.36
N ALA A 127 14.01 39.77 13.09
CA ALA A 127 14.05 38.53 13.90
C ALA A 127 12.88 37.56 13.63
N ALA A 128 11.86 37.94 12.87
CA ALA A 128 10.73 37.11 12.45
C ALA A 128 10.66 37.10 10.94
N LEU A 129 10.92 38.26 10.40
CA LEU A 129 11.50 38.31 9.10
C LEU A 129 12.80 37.45 9.11
N TRP A 130 13.51 37.28 10.24
CA TRP A 130 14.42 36.18 10.69
C TRP A 130 13.67 34.86 11.06
N LEU A 131 12.81 34.66 12.07
CA LEU A 131 12.23 33.32 12.39
C LEU A 131 11.19 32.75 11.39
N ARG A 132 10.82 33.53 10.40
CA ARG A 132 10.12 33.17 9.16
C ARG A 132 11.11 33.19 7.99
N ASP A 133 12.24 33.93 8.11
CA ASP A 133 13.48 33.94 7.29
C ASP A 133 14.81 34.47 7.96
N LYS A 134 15.57 33.52 8.54
CA LYS A 134 16.45 33.51 9.74
C LYS A 134 17.72 34.36 9.65
N GLU A 135 17.75 35.22 8.68
CA GLU A 135 19.01 35.60 8.08
C GLU A 135 18.79 36.72 7.09
N LYS A 136 17.63 36.75 6.41
CA LYS A 136 17.17 37.92 5.63
C LYS A 136 17.22 39.21 6.42
N TYR A 137 17.37 39.05 7.72
CA TYR A 137 17.44 40.12 8.62
C TYR A 137 18.67 40.13 9.48
N GLN A 138 19.73 39.48 9.01
CA GLN A 138 20.96 39.39 9.76
C GLN A 138 21.79 40.66 9.75
N GLY A 139 21.91 41.32 8.60
CA GLY A 139 22.63 42.60 8.49
C GLY A 139 21.91 43.71 9.23
N LEU A 140 20.62 43.53 9.45
CA LEU A 140 19.87 44.50 10.22
C LEU A 140 20.17 44.35 11.72
N TRP A 141 20.95 43.34 12.11
CA TRP A 141 21.63 43.35 13.39
C TRP A 141 22.78 44.36 13.46
N SER A 142 23.39 44.77 12.34
CA SER A 142 24.36 45.88 12.33
C SER A 142 23.69 47.24 12.43
N ASP A 143 22.42 47.36 12.05
CA ASP A 143 21.62 48.52 12.43
C ASP A 143 21.56 48.65 13.96
N LEU A 144 21.62 47.52 14.66
CA LEU A 144 21.70 47.47 16.12
C LEU A 144 23.13 47.77 16.59
N LEU A 145 24.18 47.39 15.86
CA LEU A 145 25.53 47.90 16.14
C LEU A 145 25.58 49.42 16.08
N ASP A 146 25.06 50.04 15.01
CA ASP A 146 25.04 51.50 14.80
C ASP A 146 24.15 52.26 15.82
N GLN A 147 23.26 51.55 16.51
CA GLN A 147 22.41 52.07 17.59
C GLN A 147 22.98 51.81 19.01
N GLY A 148 24.07 51.04 19.14
CA GLY A 148 24.79 50.80 20.41
C GLY A 148 24.89 49.35 20.91
N TYR A 149 24.53 48.34 20.11
CA TYR A 149 24.63 46.92 20.49
C TYR A 149 26.08 46.38 20.30
N SER A 150 26.43 45.28 20.99
CA SER A 150 27.79 44.70 20.99
C SER A 150 27.87 43.37 20.24
N ALA A 151 29.03 43.01 19.70
CA ALA A 151 29.21 41.86 18.80
C ALA A 151 28.66 40.51 19.32
N ILE A 152 28.91 40.13 20.58
CA ILE A 152 28.41 38.85 21.15
C ILE A 152 26.88 38.77 21.17
N ARG A 153 26.21 39.93 21.22
CA ARG A 153 24.75 40.03 21.25
C ARG A 153 24.14 39.69 19.90
N LEU A 154 24.90 39.76 18.82
CA LEU A 154 24.42 39.48 17.46
C LEU A 154 24.71 38.06 16.99
N GLU A 155 25.83 37.48 17.42
CA GLU A 155 26.24 36.12 17.07
C GLU A 155 25.33 35.05 17.71
N GLY A 156 24.89 35.29 18.94
CA GLY A 156 23.84 34.48 19.58
C GLY A 156 22.46 34.70 18.95
N MET A 157 22.17 35.94 18.53
CA MET A 157 21.04 36.30 17.69
C MET A 157 21.33 36.01 16.20
N GLN A 158 22.00 34.89 15.89
CA GLN A 158 22.16 34.28 14.55
C GLN A 158 21.86 32.78 14.59
N GLU A 159 22.11 32.12 15.72
CA GLU A 159 21.79 30.69 15.96
C GLU A 159 20.35 30.43 16.43
N LEU A 160 19.82 31.40 17.17
CA LEU A 160 18.45 31.41 17.70
C LEU A 160 17.36 31.34 16.62
N VAL A 161 17.81 31.47 15.39
CA VAL A 161 17.06 31.26 14.19
C VAL A 161 17.68 30.19 13.32
N LYS A 162 17.80 28.94 13.72
CA LYS A 162 18.12 27.90 12.72
C LYS A 162 16.94 26.96 12.52
N ILE A 163 16.49 26.94 11.30
CA ILE A 163 15.63 26.04 10.53
C ILE A 163 14.28 25.53 11.09
N ILE A 164 13.30 25.60 10.17
CA ILE A 164 11.92 25.17 10.29
C ILE A 164 11.58 24.40 9.00
N PRO A 165 11.12 23.14 9.09
CA PRO A 165 10.63 22.38 7.96
C PRO A 165 9.48 23.08 7.20
N PRO A 166 9.40 22.94 5.87
CA PRO A 166 8.36 23.58 5.06
C PRO A 166 6.98 23.03 5.38
N LEU A 167 5.94 23.74 4.95
CA LEU A 167 4.56 23.37 5.25
C LEU A 167 4.19 21.96 4.77
N ALA A 168 4.63 21.54 3.59
CA ALA A 168 4.31 20.20 3.08
C ALA A 168 4.95 19.10 3.95
N ASP A 169 6.17 19.32 4.46
CA ASP A 169 6.84 18.38 5.36
C ASP A 169 6.20 18.44 6.75
N MET A 170 5.81 19.61 7.21
CA MET A 170 5.03 19.76 8.43
C MET A 170 3.69 19.01 8.33
N VAL A 171 3.05 19.04 7.16
CA VAL A 171 1.84 18.26 6.88
C VAL A 171 2.18 16.76 6.84
N ARG A 172 3.25 16.34 6.15
CA ARG A 172 3.68 14.94 6.16
C ARG A 172 3.99 14.44 7.57
N PHE A 173 4.72 15.22 8.36
CA PHE A 173 5.03 14.91 9.75
C PHE A 173 3.77 14.77 10.58
N ALA A 174 2.76 15.61 10.33
CA ALA A 174 1.46 15.49 10.95
C ALA A 174 0.73 14.22 10.49
N ASP A 175 0.74 13.93 9.19
CA ASP A 175 0.12 12.73 8.62
C ASP A 175 0.76 11.46 9.17
N PHE A 176 2.06 11.45 9.45
CA PHE A 176 2.79 10.33 10.05
C PHE A 176 2.78 10.32 11.58
N GLY A 177 2.05 11.25 12.22
CA GLY A 177 2.00 11.36 13.68
C GLY A 177 3.33 11.71 14.34
N SER A 178 4.29 12.28 13.59
CA SER A 178 5.61 12.70 14.11
C SER A 178 5.50 13.89 15.07
N PHE A 179 4.35 14.54 15.16
CA PHE A 179 4.03 15.56 16.15
C PHE A 179 3.18 15.02 17.31
N ASP A 180 2.66 13.79 17.21
CA ASP A 180 1.79 13.16 18.20
C ASP A 180 2.60 12.30 19.18
N PRO A 181 2.71 12.68 20.47
CA PRO A 181 3.48 11.93 21.45
C PRO A 181 2.97 10.51 21.67
N LYS A 182 1.65 10.24 21.52
CA LYS A 182 1.10 8.88 21.64
C LYS A 182 1.69 7.99 20.56
N ILE A 183 1.82 8.53 19.34
CA ILE A 183 2.40 7.82 18.20
C ILE A 183 3.91 7.67 18.35
N ILE A 184 4.60 8.71 18.81
CA ILE A 184 6.05 8.66 19.06
C ILE A 184 6.38 7.59 20.12
N GLU A 185 5.60 7.47 21.19
CA GLU A 185 5.81 6.45 22.23
C GLU A 185 5.48 5.05 21.72
N LEU A 186 4.40 4.93 20.94
CA LEU A 186 4.00 3.67 20.35
C LEU A 186 5.10 3.07 19.47
N TRP A 187 5.83 3.91 18.74
CA TRP A 187 6.89 3.50 17.81
C TRP A 187 8.25 4.08 18.20
N ARG A 188 8.50 4.12 19.51
CA ARG A 188 9.67 4.81 20.08
C ARG A 188 10.99 4.31 19.51
N GLU A 189 11.11 3.01 19.30
CA GLU A 189 12.27 2.34 18.71
C GLU A 189 12.59 2.85 17.30
N PHE A 190 11.59 3.32 16.56
CA PHE A 190 11.73 3.73 15.16
C PHE A 190 11.80 5.25 14.97
N TYR A 191 11.62 6.03 16.03
CA TYR A 191 11.59 7.47 15.97
C TYR A 191 12.97 8.12 16.04
N ASP A 192 13.88 7.57 16.86
CA ASP A 192 15.22 8.15 16.95
C ASP A 192 15.96 7.89 15.67
N ALA A 193 16.26 8.99 15.01
CA ALA A 193 17.13 9.01 13.88
C ALA A 193 18.53 8.59 14.37
N PRO A 194 19.12 7.52 13.81
CA PRO A 194 20.43 7.06 14.22
C PRO A 194 21.52 8.13 13.97
N SER A 195 22.67 8.05 14.65
CA SER A 195 23.76 9.04 14.50
C SER A 195 24.17 9.21 13.03
N TRP A 196 24.18 8.12 12.28
CA TRP A 196 24.53 8.12 10.86
C TRP A 196 23.57 8.94 9.99
N ILE A 197 22.36 9.29 10.45
CA ILE A 197 21.45 10.21 9.73
C ILE A 197 21.25 11.55 10.47
N THR A 198 21.36 11.59 11.80
CA THR A 198 21.24 12.83 12.60
C THR A 198 22.46 13.71 12.57
N GLU A 199 23.67 13.14 12.55
CA GLU A 199 24.89 13.91 12.32
C GLU A 199 24.76 14.65 10.98
N PRO A 200 24.39 13.99 9.86
CA PRO A 200 24.08 14.68 8.60
C PRO A 200 22.97 15.75 8.68
N MET A 201 21.88 15.53 9.43
CA MET A 201 20.77 16.49 9.54
C MET A 201 21.10 17.68 10.45
N SER A 202 21.88 17.49 11.52
CA SER A 202 22.28 18.55 12.46
C SER A 202 23.10 19.65 11.80
N LEU A 203 23.88 19.26 10.80
CA LEU A 203 24.64 20.14 9.94
C LEU A 203 23.73 21.05 9.10
N LEU A 204 22.44 20.70 8.93
CA LEU A 204 21.41 21.49 8.26
C LEU A 204 20.59 22.33 9.23
N GLY A 205 20.99 22.48 10.50
CA GLY A 205 20.13 23.11 11.52
C GLY A 205 18.79 22.36 11.75
N ILE A 206 18.58 21.26 11.03
CA ILE A 206 17.63 20.18 11.24
C ILE A 206 18.28 19.31 12.30
N THR A 207 18.47 19.93 13.44
CA THR A 207 19.10 19.29 14.56
C THR A 207 18.09 18.37 15.22
N ASN A 208 18.50 17.75 16.32
CA ASN A 208 17.56 17.38 17.37
C ASN A 208 17.77 18.28 18.59
N GLU A 209 18.23 19.52 18.37
CA GLU A 209 18.27 20.51 19.42
C GLU A 209 16.86 20.70 19.96
N ALA A 210 16.76 20.91 21.26
CA ALA A 210 15.47 21.02 21.94
C ALA A 210 14.53 21.99 21.20
N GLY A 211 13.34 21.52 20.82
CA GLY A 211 12.34 22.29 20.06
C GLY A 211 12.50 22.26 18.54
N ARG A 212 13.60 21.69 18.05
CA ARG A 212 13.89 21.42 16.64
C ARG A 212 14.27 19.96 16.53
N ASP A 213 13.33 19.06 16.82
CA ASP A 213 13.51 17.61 16.73
C ASP A 213 13.33 17.13 15.28
N TRP A 214 13.85 17.92 14.36
CA TRP A 214 13.51 17.82 12.96
C TRP A 214 14.13 16.57 12.36
N ALA A 215 15.33 16.19 12.79
CA ALA A 215 15.98 15.01 12.25
C ALA A 215 15.20 13.73 12.58
N ASN A 216 14.75 13.60 13.83
CA ASN A 216 13.91 12.49 14.23
C ASN A 216 12.55 12.47 13.51
N LYS A 217 11.91 13.62 13.26
CA LYS A 217 10.62 13.66 12.55
C LYS A 217 10.74 13.29 11.08
N TYR A 218 11.78 13.77 10.41
CA TYR A 218 12.09 13.35 9.05
C TYR A 218 12.36 11.85 9.00
N TRP A 219 13.14 11.33 9.95
CA TRP A 219 13.36 9.90 10.08
C TRP A 219 12.05 9.16 10.31
N PHE A 220 11.30 9.47 11.33
CA PHE A 220 10.07 8.76 11.61
C PHE A 220 9.07 8.75 10.42
N SER A 221 8.98 9.87 9.70
CA SER A 221 8.15 10.01 8.49
C SER A 221 8.72 9.33 7.24
N HIS A 222 9.90 8.74 7.27
CA HIS A 222 10.52 8.10 6.12
C HIS A 222 10.04 6.65 5.92
N TRP A 223 9.68 5.98 7.00
CA TRP A 223 9.29 4.58 6.97
C TRP A 223 8.09 4.39 6.03
N ARG A 224 8.12 3.33 5.23
CA ARG A 224 6.96 2.94 4.43
C ARG A 224 6.00 2.17 5.33
N GLN A 225 4.86 2.78 5.59
CA GLN A 225 3.80 2.09 6.31
C GLN A 225 3.25 0.93 5.45
N PRO A 226 2.88 -0.21 6.06
CA PRO A 226 2.20 -1.26 5.34
C PRO A 226 0.91 -0.73 4.73
N GLY A 227 0.56 -1.17 3.52
CA GLY A 227 -0.70 -0.78 2.92
C GLY A 227 -1.89 -1.30 3.72
N ARG A 228 -3.08 -0.77 3.41
CA ARG A 228 -4.32 -1.13 4.12
C ARG A 228 -4.61 -2.65 4.12
N PHE A 229 -4.22 -3.34 3.04
CA PHE A 229 -4.44 -4.78 2.92
C PHE A 229 -3.44 -5.57 3.76
N GLU A 230 -2.17 -5.16 3.76
CA GLU A 230 -1.14 -5.75 4.59
C GLU A 230 -1.43 -5.55 6.09
N LEU A 231 -1.87 -4.35 6.50
CA LEU A 231 -2.31 -4.11 7.88
C LEU A 231 -3.50 -4.97 8.27
N GLY A 232 -4.48 -5.11 7.37
CA GLY A 232 -5.60 -6.02 7.58
C GLY A 232 -5.15 -7.47 7.77
N GLU A 233 -4.23 -7.96 6.94
CA GLU A 233 -3.66 -9.30 7.06
C GLU A 233 -2.89 -9.52 8.37
N ILE A 234 -2.04 -8.56 8.73
CA ILE A 234 -1.28 -8.58 9.99
C ILE A 234 -2.23 -8.67 11.18
N TYR A 235 -3.29 -7.86 11.17
CA TYR A 235 -4.34 -7.87 12.17
C TYR A 235 -5.06 -9.22 12.21
N ARG A 236 -5.57 -9.74 11.07
CA ARG A 236 -6.26 -11.04 11.03
C ARG A 236 -5.46 -12.19 11.58
N ARG A 237 -4.15 -12.20 11.30
CA ARG A 237 -3.23 -13.25 11.73
C ARG A 237 -2.86 -13.15 13.21
N GLY A 238 -3.33 -12.13 13.92
CA GLY A 238 -3.04 -11.92 15.33
C GLY A 238 -1.58 -11.58 15.62
N LEU A 239 -0.85 -11.08 14.61
CA LEU A 239 0.59 -10.76 14.75
C LEU A 239 0.83 -9.54 15.64
N LEU A 240 -0.21 -8.74 15.90
CA LEU A 240 -0.21 -7.58 16.79
C LEU A 240 -0.98 -7.84 18.09
N GLY A 241 -1.26 -9.11 18.41
CA GLY A 241 -2.10 -9.53 19.53
C GLY A 241 -3.46 -10.06 19.08
N THR A 242 -4.28 -10.48 20.04
CA THR A 242 -5.55 -11.15 19.77
C THR A 242 -6.58 -10.18 19.16
N PRO A 243 -7.05 -10.43 17.92
CA PRO A 243 -8.09 -9.63 17.28
C PRO A 243 -9.42 -9.78 18.03
N LYS A 244 -10.05 -8.70 18.48
CA LYS A 244 -11.38 -8.68 19.11
C LYS A 244 -12.50 -8.31 18.14
N ILE A 245 -12.20 -7.54 17.09
CA ILE A 245 -13.21 -7.23 16.05
C ILE A 245 -13.65 -8.51 15.34
N GLY A 246 -14.94 -8.85 15.51
CA GLY A 246 -15.54 -10.09 15.00
C GLY A 246 -15.67 -11.19 16.05
N GLN A 247 -15.21 -10.98 17.29
CA GLN A 247 -15.60 -11.79 18.44
C GLN A 247 -16.98 -11.33 18.94
N GLU A 248 -18.01 -11.64 18.16
CA GLU A 248 -19.40 -11.59 18.62
C GLU A 248 -19.64 -12.70 19.65
N GLU A 249 -19.05 -12.60 20.84
CA GLU A 249 -19.92 -12.83 21.98
C GLU A 249 -20.83 -11.62 22.06
N ILE A 250 -22.13 -11.84 21.86
CA ILE A 250 -23.17 -10.89 22.24
C ILE A 250 -22.93 -10.54 23.73
N GLY A 251 -22.35 -9.38 24.00
CA GLY A 251 -21.94 -8.96 25.35
C GLY A 251 -20.49 -8.49 25.52
N GLY A 252 -19.64 -8.58 24.49
CA GLY A 252 -18.39 -7.81 24.47
C GLY A 252 -18.70 -6.31 24.58
N ASP A 253 -17.96 -5.56 25.38
CA ASP A 253 -18.23 -4.14 25.68
C ASP A 253 -18.09 -3.20 24.45
N GLY A 254 -17.77 -3.75 23.28
CA GLY A 254 -17.53 -3.02 22.05
C GLY A 254 -16.27 -2.17 22.09
N SER A 255 -15.40 -2.38 23.09
CA SER A 255 -14.16 -1.63 23.23
C SER A 255 -13.07 -2.17 22.30
N ASP A 256 -12.26 -1.25 21.79
CA ASP A 256 -11.05 -1.58 21.05
C ASP A 256 -10.06 -2.31 21.99
N GLY A 257 -9.48 -3.40 21.51
CA GLY A 257 -8.35 -4.03 22.16
C GLY A 257 -7.01 -3.41 21.73
N PRO A 258 -5.90 -3.88 22.31
CA PRO A 258 -4.57 -3.37 21.96
C PRO A 258 -4.22 -3.51 20.47
N ALA A 259 -4.68 -4.59 19.81
CA ALA A 259 -4.42 -4.83 18.40
C ALA A 259 -5.20 -3.84 17.51
N GLU A 260 -6.45 -3.55 17.86
CA GLU A 260 -7.29 -2.57 17.18
C GLU A 260 -6.71 -1.17 17.30
N GLU A 261 -6.31 -0.78 18.51
CA GLU A 261 -5.66 0.51 18.74
C GLU A 261 -4.38 0.64 17.90
N LEU A 262 -3.55 -0.40 17.87
CA LEU A 262 -2.33 -0.42 17.05
C LEU A 262 -2.63 -0.19 15.56
N VAL A 263 -3.63 -0.89 15.01
CA VAL A 263 -3.99 -0.76 13.59
C VAL A 263 -4.63 0.59 13.29
N LYS A 264 -5.50 1.11 14.16
CA LYS A 264 -6.08 2.46 14.00
C LYS A 264 -5.01 3.54 14.04
N ASN A 265 -4.03 3.42 14.94
CA ASN A 265 -2.87 4.31 14.98
C ASN A 265 -2.01 4.17 13.71
N ALA A 266 -1.83 2.94 13.19
CA ALA A 266 -1.15 2.76 11.90
C ALA A 266 -1.89 3.44 10.75
N TYR A 267 -3.22 3.35 10.68
CA TYR A 267 -4.04 4.08 9.70
C TYR A 267 -4.00 5.59 9.89
N LEU A 268 -3.99 6.08 11.14
CA LEU A 268 -3.79 7.49 11.42
C LEU A 268 -2.52 7.99 10.77
N THR A 269 -1.43 7.22 10.86
CA THR A 269 -0.13 7.61 10.26
C THR A 269 -0.04 7.49 8.74
N GLN A 270 -1.14 7.06 8.11
CA GLN A 270 -1.34 7.09 6.66
C GLN A 270 -2.28 8.25 6.25
N GLY A 271 -2.66 9.12 7.19
CA GLY A 271 -3.57 10.25 6.95
C GLY A 271 -5.06 9.88 6.90
N PHE A 272 -5.45 8.67 7.34
CA PHE A 272 -6.87 8.33 7.42
C PHE A 272 -7.52 9.01 8.64
N SER A 273 -8.65 9.68 8.41
CA SER A 273 -9.46 10.24 9.51
C SER A 273 -10.02 9.13 10.41
N SER A 274 -10.32 9.46 11.66
CA SER A 274 -10.93 8.52 12.62
C SER A 274 -12.17 7.82 12.06
N PHE A 275 -12.99 8.56 11.30
CA PHE A 275 -14.13 8.01 10.58
C PHE A 275 -13.74 6.82 9.68
N TRP A 276 -12.68 6.97 8.88
CA TRP A 276 -12.25 5.90 7.98
C TRP A 276 -11.50 4.78 8.68
N GLN A 277 -10.78 5.06 9.77
CA GLN A 277 -10.05 4.05 10.54
C GLN A 277 -10.97 2.92 11.01
N ASP A 278 -12.13 3.26 11.57
CA ASP A 278 -13.11 2.27 12.05
C ASP A 278 -13.66 1.41 10.92
N HIS A 279 -14.00 2.02 9.78
CA HIS A 279 -14.57 1.31 8.64
C HIS A 279 -13.53 0.43 7.93
N LEU A 280 -12.28 0.91 7.80
CA LEU A 280 -11.18 0.13 7.24
C LEU A 280 -10.84 -1.06 8.13
N LEU A 281 -10.94 -0.91 9.45
CA LEU A 281 -10.72 -2.01 10.38
C LEU A 281 -11.86 -3.04 10.32
N GLN A 282 -13.12 -2.60 10.17
CA GLN A 282 -14.24 -3.53 9.95
C GLN A 282 -14.13 -4.28 8.62
N LEU A 283 -13.60 -3.64 7.57
CA LEU A 283 -13.41 -4.25 6.25
C LEU A 283 -12.49 -5.49 6.30
N VAL A 284 -11.65 -5.59 7.32
CA VAL A 284 -10.78 -6.74 7.53
C VAL A 284 -11.56 -8.03 7.83
N ARG A 285 -12.79 -7.91 8.36
CA ARG A 285 -13.65 -9.07 8.65
C ARG A 285 -13.98 -9.81 7.36
N GLU A 286 -13.65 -11.10 7.34
CA GLU A 286 -14.03 -11.95 6.22
C GLU A 286 -15.55 -12.16 6.23
N ILE A 287 -16.15 -12.16 5.05
CA ILE A 287 -17.56 -12.47 4.90
C ILE A 287 -17.67 -13.97 4.62
N PRO A 288 -18.53 -14.71 5.34
CA PRO A 288 -18.71 -16.15 5.14
C PRO A 288 -18.91 -16.50 3.67
N THR A 289 -18.31 -17.59 3.19
CA THR A 289 -18.40 -17.91 1.76
C THR A 289 -19.85 -18.20 1.36
N ARG A 290 -20.20 -18.04 0.08
CA ARG A 290 -21.54 -18.42 -0.43
C ARG A 290 -21.89 -19.90 -0.18
N VAL A 291 -20.89 -20.76 -0.01
CA VAL A 291 -21.11 -22.17 0.36
C VAL A 291 -21.53 -22.27 1.82
N ASP A 292 -20.82 -21.57 2.70
CA ASP A 292 -21.10 -21.60 4.14
C ASP A 292 -22.42 -20.89 4.47
N ILE A 293 -22.71 -19.76 3.83
CA ILE A 293 -24.01 -19.07 3.92
C ILE A 293 -25.17 -20.03 3.57
N ARG A 294 -25.01 -20.82 2.49
CA ARG A 294 -26.01 -21.83 2.10
C ARG A 294 -26.14 -22.95 3.13
N ARG A 295 -25.03 -23.43 3.68
CA ARG A 295 -25.03 -24.47 4.71
C ARG A 295 -25.73 -23.97 5.98
N TRP A 296 -25.47 -22.72 6.38
CA TRP A 296 -26.13 -22.10 7.53
C TRP A 296 -27.63 -21.94 7.30
N TRP A 297 -28.02 -21.54 6.10
CA TRP A 297 -29.43 -21.53 5.70
C TRP A 297 -30.04 -22.94 5.76
N ASP A 298 -29.38 -23.95 5.19
CA ASP A 298 -29.84 -25.35 5.20
C ASP A 298 -30.02 -25.89 6.63
N MET A 299 -29.06 -25.60 7.50
CA MET A 299 -29.09 -25.95 8.93
C MET A 299 -30.05 -25.10 9.76
N ARG A 300 -30.68 -24.07 9.17
CA ARG A 300 -31.58 -23.12 9.83
C ARG A 300 -30.92 -22.36 10.99
N THR A 301 -29.60 -22.13 10.90
CA THR A 301 -28.86 -21.31 11.87
C THR A 301 -28.96 -19.82 11.58
N ILE A 302 -29.44 -19.45 10.38
CA ILE A 302 -29.74 -18.08 9.97
C ILE A 302 -31.16 -18.01 9.39
N ASP A 303 -31.78 -16.83 9.48
CA ASP A 303 -33.09 -16.54 8.86
C ASP A 303 -32.92 -15.83 7.50
N GLU A 304 -34.05 -15.48 6.86
CA GLU A 304 -33.98 -14.86 5.52
C GLU A 304 -33.42 -13.43 5.59
N THR A 305 -33.67 -12.73 6.70
CA THR A 305 -33.14 -11.39 6.95
C THR A 305 -31.61 -11.43 6.95
N GLU A 306 -31.03 -12.37 7.70
CA GLU A 306 -29.58 -12.57 7.79
C GLU A 306 -29.00 -13.13 6.48
N LEU A 307 -29.71 -14.05 5.80
CA LEU A 307 -29.33 -14.53 4.47
C LEU A 307 -29.18 -13.37 3.46
N ARG A 308 -30.16 -12.45 3.45
CA ARG A 308 -30.15 -11.26 2.58
C ARG A 308 -29.01 -10.33 2.95
N SER A 309 -28.82 -10.06 4.24
CA SER A 309 -27.71 -9.25 4.76
C SER A 309 -26.36 -9.80 4.32
N LEU A 310 -26.13 -11.12 4.48
CA LEU A 310 -24.90 -11.79 4.07
C LEU A 310 -24.65 -11.66 2.57
N TYR A 311 -25.66 -11.85 1.72
CA TYR A 311 -25.50 -11.65 0.29
C TYR A 311 -25.27 -10.18 -0.10
N GLN A 312 -25.88 -9.23 0.60
CA GLN A 312 -25.59 -7.80 0.40
C GLN A 312 -24.16 -7.45 0.78
N ARG A 313 -23.61 -8.02 1.86
CA ARG A 313 -22.21 -7.85 2.25
C ARG A 313 -21.25 -8.38 1.16
N HIS A 314 -21.63 -9.44 0.45
CA HIS A 314 -20.92 -9.93 -0.76
C HIS A 314 -21.05 -9.00 -1.99
N GLY A 315 -21.82 -7.93 -1.90
CA GLY A 315 -22.04 -6.98 -2.98
C GLY A 315 -23.20 -7.31 -3.90
N TYR A 316 -24.09 -8.23 -3.53
CA TYR A 316 -25.30 -8.51 -4.31
C TYR A 316 -26.42 -7.53 -3.94
N PHE A 317 -26.99 -6.86 -4.93
CA PHE A 317 -28.04 -5.86 -4.75
C PHE A 317 -29.18 -6.06 -5.75
N GLY A 318 -30.34 -5.46 -5.44
CA GLY A 318 -31.50 -5.44 -6.32
C GLY A 318 -31.89 -6.83 -6.83
N LYS A 319 -32.01 -6.98 -8.16
CA LYS A 319 -32.45 -8.23 -8.78
C LYS A 319 -31.48 -9.39 -8.52
N ASP A 320 -30.18 -9.14 -8.48
CA ASP A 320 -29.19 -10.19 -8.25
C ASP A 320 -29.32 -10.76 -6.83
N LEU A 321 -29.55 -9.88 -5.83
CA LEU A 321 -29.84 -10.30 -4.47
C LEU A 321 -31.07 -11.21 -4.41
N GLU A 322 -32.18 -10.79 -5.03
CA GLU A 322 -33.41 -11.61 -5.08
C GLU A 322 -33.15 -12.97 -5.74
N ASN A 323 -32.43 -12.98 -6.86
CA ASN A 323 -32.06 -14.22 -7.55
C ASN A 323 -31.22 -15.15 -6.66
N TYR A 324 -30.23 -14.64 -5.92
CA TYR A 324 -29.41 -15.43 -5.02
C TYR A 324 -30.19 -16.00 -3.83
N VAL A 325 -31.12 -15.22 -3.27
CA VAL A 325 -31.99 -15.66 -2.17
C VAL A 325 -32.91 -16.79 -2.65
N VAL A 326 -33.62 -16.59 -3.77
CA VAL A 326 -34.50 -17.61 -4.35
C VAL A 326 -33.71 -18.86 -4.72
N TRP A 327 -32.57 -18.71 -5.38
CA TRP A 327 -31.72 -19.83 -5.75
C TRP A 327 -31.25 -20.61 -4.51
N THR A 328 -30.87 -19.93 -3.43
CA THR A 328 -30.43 -20.59 -2.19
C THR A 328 -31.53 -21.45 -1.61
N LYS A 329 -32.73 -20.87 -1.44
CA LYS A 329 -33.90 -21.59 -0.91
C LYS A 329 -34.27 -22.79 -1.75
N VAL A 330 -34.32 -22.63 -3.07
CA VAL A 330 -34.61 -23.75 -3.98
C VAL A 330 -33.51 -24.79 -3.89
N TYR A 331 -32.24 -24.40 -3.97
CA TYR A 331 -31.11 -25.33 -3.97
C TYR A 331 -31.04 -26.19 -2.71
N THR A 332 -31.28 -25.61 -1.52
CA THR A 332 -31.22 -26.35 -0.25
C THR A 332 -32.44 -27.22 -0.01
N ASP A 333 -33.64 -26.70 -0.27
CA ASP A 333 -34.87 -27.38 0.15
C ASP A 333 -35.39 -28.35 -0.92
N PHE A 334 -35.01 -28.15 -2.19
CA PHE A 334 -35.50 -28.99 -3.30
C PHE A 334 -35.20 -30.48 -3.15
N PRO A 335 -33.99 -30.94 -2.76
CA PRO A 335 -33.72 -32.36 -2.54
C PRO A 335 -34.68 -32.98 -1.52
N MET A 336 -34.96 -32.25 -0.43
CA MET A 336 -35.89 -32.68 0.61
C MET A 336 -37.34 -32.69 0.11
N MET A 337 -37.77 -31.66 -0.63
CA MET A 337 -39.09 -31.63 -1.28
C MET A 337 -39.26 -32.81 -2.24
N MET A 338 -38.26 -33.10 -3.07
CA MET A 338 -38.30 -34.23 -3.98
C MET A 338 -38.33 -35.58 -3.25
N ALA A 339 -37.61 -35.72 -2.13
CA ALA A 339 -37.68 -36.92 -1.31
C ALA A 339 -39.08 -37.11 -0.72
N ARG A 340 -39.68 -36.04 -0.17
CA ARG A 340 -41.06 -36.07 0.35
C ARG A 340 -42.07 -36.42 -0.74
N PHE A 341 -41.91 -35.88 -1.94
CA PHE A 341 -42.76 -36.17 -3.08
C PHE A 341 -42.63 -37.63 -3.53
N LYS A 342 -41.40 -38.14 -3.68
CA LYS A 342 -41.14 -39.55 -4.02
C LYS A 342 -41.69 -40.53 -2.98
N ASN A 343 -41.72 -40.13 -1.71
CA ASN A 343 -42.31 -40.92 -0.63
C ASN A 343 -43.84 -40.74 -0.51
N GLY A 344 -44.46 -39.94 -1.38
CA GLY A 344 -45.90 -39.67 -1.37
C GLY A 344 -46.39 -38.80 -0.21
N TRP A 345 -45.49 -38.11 0.50
CA TRP A 345 -45.84 -37.25 1.64
C TRP A 345 -46.33 -35.86 1.22
N ILE A 346 -45.98 -35.43 0.01
CA ILE A 346 -46.47 -34.20 -0.61
C ILE A 346 -46.84 -34.49 -2.08
N THR A 347 -47.65 -33.62 -2.66
CA THR A 347 -48.10 -33.68 -4.05
C THR A 347 -47.25 -32.81 -4.98
N GLU A 348 -47.42 -32.94 -6.30
CA GLU A 348 -46.80 -32.02 -7.26
C GLU A 348 -47.28 -30.58 -7.05
N ASP A 349 -48.57 -30.40 -6.72
CA ASP A 349 -49.15 -29.07 -6.45
C ASP A 349 -48.53 -28.41 -5.21
N ASP A 350 -48.14 -29.19 -4.20
CA ASP A 350 -47.40 -28.68 -3.04
C ASP A 350 -46.02 -28.13 -3.46
N ILE A 351 -45.30 -28.82 -4.35
CA ILE A 351 -44.02 -28.34 -4.90
C ILE A 351 -44.25 -27.07 -5.72
N ARG A 352 -45.27 -27.03 -6.59
CA ARG A 352 -45.62 -25.85 -7.39
C ARG A 352 -45.97 -24.66 -6.51
N SER A 353 -46.79 -24.88 -5.48
CA SER A 353 -47.20 -23.85 -4.52
C SER A 353 -45.98 -23.28 -3.78
N TRP A 354 -45.08 -24.14 -3.30
CA TRP A 354 -43.83 -23.73 -2.68
C TRP A 354 -42.96 -22.90 -3.62
N LEU A 355 -42.67 -23.37 -4.84
CA LEU A 355 -41.86 -22.64 -5.82
C LEU A 355 -42.47 -21.29 -6.22
N ARG A 356 -43.80 -21.23 -6.35
CA ARG A 356 -44.55 -19.99 -6.62
C ARG A 356 -44.46 -19.01 -5.45
N GLY A 357 -44.54 -19.52 -4.22
CA GLY A 357 -44.32 -18.74 -2.99
C GLY A 357 -42.93 -18.12 -2.90
N LEU A 358 -41.93 -18.70 -3.58
CA LEU A 358 -40.59 -18.12 -3.73
C LEU A 358 -40.47 -17.11 -4.87
N GLY A 359 -41.55 -16.82 -5.60
CA GLY A 359 -41.57 -15.86 -6.70
C GLY A 359 -41.01 -16.41 -8.02
N MET A 360 -40.87 -17.74 -8.17
CA MET A 360 -40.46 -18.32 -9.45
C MET A 360 -41.59 -18.15 -10.49
N PRO A 361 -41.29 -17.71 -11.73
CA PRO A 361 -42.30 -17.59 -12.78
C PRO A 361 -42.95 -18.94 -13.11
N GLU A 362 -44.25 -18.97 -13.34
CA GLU A 362 -45.02 -20.21 -13.55
C GLU A 362 -44.50 -21.06 -14.72
N GLU A 363 -44.07 -20.42 -15.81
CA GLU A 363 -43.42 -21.08 -16.94
C GLU A 363 -42.13 -21.81 -16.51
N ARG A 364 -41.30 -21.16 -15.68
CA ARG A 364 -40.07 -21.78 -15.18
C ARG A 364 -40.36 -22.88 -14.18
N ILE A 365 -41.38 -22.74 -13.32
CA ILE A 365 -41.81 -23.81 -12.40
C ILE A 365 -42.15 -25.07 -13.18
N THR A 366 -42.96 -24.94 -14.23
CA THR A 366 -43.38 -26.06 -15.06
C THR A 366 -42.17 -26.76 -15.70
N GLN A 367 -41.27 -25.99 -16.31
CA GLN A 367 -40.06 -26.54 -16.90
C GLN A 367 -39.12 -27.18 -15.85
N PHE A 368 -38.96 -26.55 -14.69
CA PHE A 368 -38.08 -27.02 -13.61
C PHE A 368 -38.57 -28.34 -13.02
N ILE A 369 -39.89 -28.51 -12.83
CA ILE A 369 -40.47 -29.78 -12.41
C ILE A 369 -40.22 -30.82 -13.49
N GLN A 370 -40.57 -30.58 -14.75
CA GLN A 370 -40.37 -31.53 -15.86
C GLN A 370 -38.90 -32.00 -16.01
N GLU A 371 -37.92 -31.11 -15.81
CA GLU A 371 -36.49 -31.44 -15.86
C GLU A 371 -36.05 -32.37 -14.71
N ARG A 372 -36.74 -32.29 -13.56
CA ARG A 372 -36.31 -32.91 -12.30
C ARG A 372 -37.15 -34.11 -11.88
N THR A 373 -38.41 -34.15 -12.29
CA THR A 373 -39.24 -35.35 -12.33
C THR A 373 -39.06 -35.97 -13.71
N LYS A 374 -38.19 -36.98 -13.82
CA LYS A 374 -38.30 -37.89 -14.97
C LYS A 374 -39.75 -38.35 -15.01
N PRO A 375 -40.44 -38.36 -16.16
CA PRO A 375 -41.74 -39.00 -16.25
C PRO A 375 -41.53 -40.42 -15.74
N GLU A 376 -42.20 -40.77 -14.64
CA GLU A 376 -42.38 -42.16 -14.27
C GLU A 376 -42.96 -42.81 -15.53
N LYS A 377 -42.17 -43.71 -16.14
CA LYS A 377 -42.77 -44.68 -17.04
C LYS A 377 -43.91 -45.31 -16.23
N PRO A 378 -45.13 -45.39 -16.81
CA PRO A 378 -46.32 -45.82 -16.08
C PRO A 378 -46.02 -47.13 -15.34
N ALA A 379 -46.53 -47.22 -14.11
CA ALA A 379 -46.35 -48.34 -13.20
C ALA A 379 -46.32 -49.69 -13.94
N ARG A 380 -45.11 -50.26 -14.07
CA ARG A 380 -44.98 -51.67 -14.46
C ARG A 380 -45.32 -52.50 -13.22
N THR A 381 -46.55 -52.98 -13.20
CA THR A 381 -47.01 -54.07 -12.36
C THR A 381 -46.06 -55.27 -12.47
N ALA A 382 -45.50 -55.67 -11.34
CA ALA A 382 -44.88 -56.98 -11.06
C ALA A 382 -44.20 -57.68 -12.23
N THR A 383 -42.92 -57.36 -12.41
CA THR A 383 -41.86 -58.37 -12.55
C THR A 383 -40.73 -57.83 -11.70
N GLU A 384 -40.12 -58.69 -10.89
CA GLU A 384 -38.98 -58.34 -10.04
C GLU A 384 -37.97 -57.54 -10.86
N LYS A 385 -37.30 -56.54 -10.26
CA LYS A 385 -36.30 -55.77 -10.99
C LYS A 385 -35.27 -56.76 -11.54
N ASP A 386 -35.22 -56.91 -12.85
CA ASP A 386 -34.12 -57.59 -13.52
C ASP A 386 -32.82 -56.94 -13.05
N LEU A 387 -31.84 -57.77 -12.70
CA LEU A 387 -30.53 -57.29 -12.25
C LEU A 387 -29.98 -56.36 -13.32
N THR A 388 -29.51 -55.18 -12.92
CA THR A 388 -28.83 -54.29 -13.88
C THR A 388 -27.52 -54.93 -14.33
N LYS A 389 -27.05 -54.61 -15.54
CA LYS A 389 -25.71 -54.99 -16.04
C LYS A 389 -24.62 -54.85 -14.97
N THR A 390 -24.68 -53.77 -14.19
CA THR A 390 -23.77 -53.48 -13.08
C THR A 390 -23.93 -54.37 -11.87
N GLU A 391 -25.15 -54.74 -11.51
CA GLU A 391 -25.39 -55.70 -10.42
C GLU A 391 -24.94 -57.10 -10.82
N ILE A 392 -25.13 -57.49 -12.09
CA ILE A 392 -24.70 -58.79 -12.62
C ILE A 392 -23.18 -58.92 -12.55
N TYR A 393 -22.41 -58.02 -13.19
CA TYR A 393 -20.95 -58.15 -13.14
C TYR A 393 -20.38 -57.94 -11.73
N LYS A 394 -21.03 -57.18 -10.85
CA LYS A 394 -20.63 -57.09 -9.44
C LYS A 394 -20.93 -58.37 -8.68
N GLY A 395 -22.00 -59.08 -9.03
CA GLY A 395 -22.35 -60.39 -8.50
C GLY A 395 -21.30 -61.43 -8.88
N VAL A 396 -20.92 -61.48 -10.17
CA VAL A 396 -19.84 -62.34 -10.66
C VAL A 396 -18.50 -61.97 -9.99
N LYS A 397 -18.17 -60.68 -9.89
CA LYS A 397 -16.94 -60.18 -9.23
C LYS A 397 -16.84 -60.52 -7.74
N LYS A 398 -17.97 -60.80 -7.09
CA LYS A 398 -18.03 -61.16 -5.67
C LYS A 398 -18.23 -62.67 -5.45
N ASP A 399 -18.10 -63.47 -6.52
CA ASP A 399 -18.37 -64.90 -6.53
C ASP A 399 -19.77 -65.27 -6.00
N LEU A 400 -20.75 -64.37 -6.15
CA LEU A 400 -22.14 -64.59 -5.73
C LEU A 400 -22.95 -65.34 -6.79
N ILE A 401 -22.53 -65.24 -8.06
CA ILE A 401 -23.06 -65.95 -9.22
C ILE A 401 -21.88 -66.36 -10.12
N SER A 402 -21.99 -67.47 -10.86
CA SER A 402 -20.91 -67.94 -11.74
C SER A 402 -20.74 -67.07 -12.98
N TRP A 403 -19.63 -67.24 -13.69
CA TRP A 403 -19.38 -66.54 -14.94
C TRP A 403 -20.47 -66.82 -15.98
N GLU A 404 -20.84 -68.09 -16.14
CA GLU A 404 -21.89 -68.55 -17.05
C GLU A 404 -23.26 -68.00 -16.66
N GLN A 405 -23.57 -67.95 -15.36
CA GLN A 405 -24.79 -67.31 -14.85
C GLN A 405 -24.81 -65.80 -15.13
N GLY A 406 -23.65 -65.15 -15.06
CA GLY A 406 -23.50 -63.76 -15.44
C GLY A 406 -23.75 -63.53 -16.94
N ILE A 407 -23.28 -64.45 -17.79
CA ILE A 407 -23.52 -64.40 -19.24
C ILE A 407 -25.02 -64.54 -19.53
N GLU A 408 -25.66 -65.56 -18.96
CA GLU A 408 -27.11 -65.78 -19.13
C GLU A 408 -27.93 -64.56 -18.69
N LEU A 409 -27.63 -63.98 -17.53
CA LEU A 409 -28.33 -62.80 -17.02
C LEU A 409 -28.09 -61.55 -17.88
N LEU A 410 -26.92 -61.42 -18.51
CA LEU A 410 -26.65 -60.34 -19.46
C LEU A 410 -27.36 -60.59 -20.80
N MET A 411 -27.44 -61.84 -21.25
CA MET A 411 -28.20 -62.19 -22.44
C MET A 411 -29.70 -61.94 -22.28
N ASP A 412 -30.24 -62.17 -21.08
CA ASP A 412 -31.62 -61.81 -20.72
C ASP A 412 -31.86 -60.29 -20.78
N LEU A 413 -30.82 -59.46 -20.60
CA LEU A 413 -30.87 -58.01 -20.80
C LEU A 413 -30.75 -57.59 -22.29
N GLY A 414 -30.60 -58.56 -23.20
CA GLY A 414 -30.54 -58.34 -24.64
C GLY A 414 -29.14 -58.13 -25.22
N TYR A 415 -28.08 -58.47 -24.48
CA TYR A 415 -26.73 -58.60 -25.04
C TYR A 415 -26.59 -59.95 -25.73
N ASP A 416 -25.82 -60.02 -26.82
CA ASP A 416 -25.44 -61.35 -27.33
C ASP A 416 -24.39 -62.02 -26.42
N GLU A 417 -24.13 -63.31 -26.65
CA GLU A 417 -23.24 -64.12 -25.80
C GLU A 417 -21.82 -63.55 -25.77
N ASP A 418 -21.31 -63.06 -26.91
CA ASP A 418 -19.97 -62.48 -27.04
C ASP A 418 -19.90 -61.10 -26.34
N GLU A 419 -20.96 -60.29 -26.46
CA GLU A 419 -21.10 -59.02 -25.75
C GLU A 419 -21.18 -59.22 -24.23
N ALA A 420 -21.93 -60.24 -23.78
CA ALA A 420 -22.07 -60.59 -22.38
C ALA A 420 -20.74 -61.06 -21.76
N ASP A 421 -20.02 -61.93 -22.45
CA ASP A 421 -18.69 -62.38 -22.03
C ASP A 421 -17.70 -61.21 -21.96
N TYR A 422 -17.70 -60.32 -22.97
CA TYR A 422 -16.88 -59.11 -22.96
C TYR A 422 -17.20 -58.19 -21.77
N ILE A 423 -18.49 -58.01 -21.47
CA ILE A 423 -18.93 -57.20 -20.33
C ILE A 423 -18.38 -57.76 -19.02
N LEU A 424 -18.45 -59.08 -18.82
CA LEU A 424 -17.89 -59.71 -17.64
C LEU A 424 -16.36 -59.62 -17.65
N ALA A 425 -15.70 -59.92 -18.77
CA ALA A 425 -14.25 -59.80 -18.92
C ALA A 425 -13.71 -58.43 -18.49
N VAL A 426 -14.34 -57.34 -18.95
CA VAL A 426 -13.89 -55.97 -18.63
C VAL A 426 -14.19 -55.57 -17.19
N ASN A 427 -15.33 -56.00 -16.62
CA ASN A 427 -15.79 -55.47 -15.34
C ASN A 427 -15.51 -56.39 -14.13
N VAL A 428 -15.43 -57.69 -14.38
CA VAL A 428 -15.08 -58.73 -13.40
C VAL A 428 -13.58 -58.96 -13.42
N GLY A 429 -12.99 -59.08 -14.62
CA GLY A 429 -11.58 -59.41 -14.83
C GLY A 429 -10.61 -58.26 -14.57
N VAL A 430 -10.71 -57.58 -13.44
CA VAL A 430 -9.62 -56.75 -12.89
C VAL A 430 -9.73 -56.67 -11.36
N LEU A 431 -9.08 -57.61 -10.67
CA LEU A 431 -8.29 -57.28 -9.48
C LEU A 431 -6.96 -56.75 -10.04
N GLU A 432 -6.74 -55.44 -9.89
CA GLU A 432 -5.55 -54.65 -10.29
C GLU A 432 -5.40 -54.19 -11.75
N GLY A 433 -5.74 -52.90 -11.96
CA GLY A 433 -5.05 -52.02 -12.91
C GLY A 433 -5.38 -52.15 -14.40
N SER A 434 -5.23 -51.04 -15.13
CA SER A 434 -5.15 -50.99 -16.60
C SER A 434 -4.22 -52.08 -17.18
N PRO A 435 -4.41 -52.49 -18.46
CA PRO A 435 -3.61 -53.54 -19.08
C PRO A 435 -2.12 -53.36 -18.78
N ALA A 436 -1.54 -54.34 -18.10
CA ALA A 436 -0.18 -54.30 -17.58
C ALA A 436 0.84 -54.48 -18.70
N THR A 437 0.42 -55.04 -19.85
CA THR A 437 1.26 -55.26 -21.02
C THR A 437 0.62 -54.76 -22.31
N PHE A 438 1.46 -54.48 -23.32
CA PHE A 438 0.98 -54.14 -24.67
C PHE A 438 0.23 -55.31 -25.33
N GLU A 439 0.49 -56.55 -24.90
CA GLU A 439 -0.28 -57.74 -25.30
C GLU A 439 -1.72 -57.67 -24.82
N GLU A 440 -1.96 -57.43 -23.52
CA GLU A 440 -3.31 -57.31 -22.96
C GLU A 440 -4.11 -56.19 -23.62
N PHE A 441 -3.46 -55.04 -23.87
CA PHE A 441 -4.07 -53.94 -24.62
C PHE A 441 -4.39 -54.30 -26.08
N LYS A 442 -3.51 -55.04 -26.76
CA LYS A 442 -3.72 -55.47 -28.15
C LYS A 442 -4.73 -56.60 -28.27
N ASP A 443 -4.80 -57.51 -27.33
CA ASP A 443 -5.83 -58.56 -27.29
C ASP A 443 -7.22 -57.93 -27.10
N TRP A 444 -7.34 -56.96 -26.18
CA TRP A 444 -8.57 -56.19 -25.99
C TRP A 444 -9.00 -55.41 -27.24
N THR A 445 -8.06 -54.70 -27.87
CA THR A 445 -8.37 -53.93 -29.10
C THR A 445 -8.58 -54.82 -30.32
N THR A 446 -7.98 -56.01 -30.38
CA THR A 446 -8.19 -57.00 -31.45
C THR A 446 -9.57 -57.63 -31.33
N LYS A 447 -9.98 -58.05 -30.13
CA LYS A 447 -11.34 -58.53 -29.85
C LYS A 447 -12.39 -57.49 -30.24
N TYR A 448 -12.15 -56.22 -29.91
CA TYR A 448 -13.01 -55.11 -30.35
C TYR A 448 -13.07 -54.95 -31.88
N LYS A 449 -11.93 -55.03 -32.58
CA LYS A 449 -11.87 -54.89 -34.05
C LYS A 449 -12.56 -56.06 -34.77
N ILE A 450 -12.43 -57.27 -34.24
CA ILE A 450 -13.14 -58.47 -34.74
C ILE A 450 -14.65 -58.31 -34.51
N ALA A 451 -15.08 -57.86 -33.33
CA ALA A 451 -16.49 -57.55 -33.04
C ALA A 451 -17.05 -56.42 -33.94
N ALA A 452 -16.19 -55.49 -34.36
CA ALA A 452 -16.51 -54.43 -35.33
C ALA A 452 -16.36 -54.86 -36.81
N GLY A 453 -16.11 -56.15 -37.09
CA GLY A 453 -16.02 -56.70 -38.44
C GLY A 453 -14.78 -56.32 -39.25
N GLN A 454 -13.69 -55.91 -38.59
CA GLN A 454 -12.44 -55.52 -39.25
C GLN A 454 -11.45 -56.70 -39.34
N GLU A 455 -10.73 -56.84 -40.46
CA GLU A 455 -9.63 -57.81 -40.58
C GLU A 455 -8.42 -57.37 -39.72
N VAL A 456 -7.91 -58.28 -38.89
CA VAL A 456 -6.78 -58.02 -37.98
C VAL A 456 -5.65 -59.03 -38.22
N LYS A 457 -4.41 -58.55 -38.28
CA LYS A 457 -3.21 -59.41 -38.24
C LYS A 457 -2.96 -59.86 -36.79
N PRO A 458 -2.85 -61.17 -36.52
CA PRO A 458 -2.59 -61.66 -35.17
C PRO A 458 -1.17 -61.29 -34.70
N MET A 459 -1.02 -61.13 -33.39
CA MET A 459 0.28 -60.85 -32.75
C MET A 459 1.24 -62.04 -32.90
N PRO A 460 2.53 -61.82 -33.21
CA PRO A 460 3.55 -62.87 -33.25
C PRO A 460 3.68 -63.59 -31.91
N GLU A 461 3.82 -64.93 -31.94
CA GLU A 461 3.95 -65.77 -30.74
C GLU A 461 5.21 -65.46 -29.93
N GLU A 462 6.26 -64.96 -30.59
CA GLU A 462 7.49 -64.52 -29.93
C GLU A 462 7.24 -63.33 -28.99
N LEU A 463 6.37 -62.38 -29.39
CA LEU A 463 6.06 -61.20 -28.60
C LEU A 463 5.19 -61.55 -27.37
N LYS A 464 4.27 -62.52 -27.53
CA LYS A 464 3.47 -63.05 -26.42
C LYS A 464 4.32 -63.74 -25.36
N LYS A 465 5.29 -64.56 -25.81
CA LYS A 465 6.24 -65.21 -24.89
C LYS A 465 7.11 -64.18 -24.15
N ALA A 466 7.55 -63.13 -24.83
CA ALA A 466 8.34 -62.07 -24.22
C ALA A 466 7.53 -61.26 -23.17
N ALA A 467 6.26 -60.97 -23.45
CA ALA A 467 5.36 -60.33 -22.49
C ALA A 467 5.10 -61.21 -21.25
N ALA A 468 4.79 -62.49 -21.44
CA ALA A 468 4.55 -63.43 -20.35
C ALA A 468 5.77 -63.57 -19.42
N GLU A 469 6.98 -63.61 -20.01
CA GLU A 469 8.22 -63.70 -19.23
C GLU A 469 8.53 -62.40 -18.46
N LEU A 470 8.24 -61.25 -19.06
CA LEU A 470 8.36 -59.95 -18.39
C LEU A 470 7.41 -59.83 -17.19
N VAL A 471 6.15 -60.28 -17.34
CA VAL A 471 5.18 -60.33 -16.23
C VAL A 471 5.68 -61.25 -15.12
N ARG A 472 6.15 -62.45 -15.47
CA ARG A 472 6.69 -63.41 -14.50
C ARG A 472 7.82 -62.82 -13.67
N ILE A 473 8.78 -62.14 -14.32
CA ILE A 473 9.91 -61.51 -13.64
C ILE A 473 9.49 -60.26 -12.84
N SER A 474 8.54 -59.47 -13.33
CA SER A 474 8.02 -58.31 -12.59
C SER A 474 7.30 -58.70 -11.30
N ASP A 475 6.54 -59.80 -11.33
CA ASP A 475 5.91 -60.36 -10.14
C ASP A 475 6.95 -60.95 -9.17
N GLU A 476 8.01 -61.55 -9.70
CA GLU A 476 9.16 -61.99 -8.89
C GLU A 476 9.84 -60.81 -8.18
N VAL A 477 10.07 -59.68 -8.88
CA VAL A 477 10.61 -58.43 -8.29
C VAL A 477 9.70 -57.91 -7.18
N LYS A 478 8.39 -57.77 -7.43
CA LYS A 478 7.42 -57.32 -6.40
C LYS A 478 7.43 -58.24 -5.17
N SER A 479 7.48 -59.56 -5.37
CA SER A 479 7.52 -60.52 -4.27
C SER A 479 8.79 -60.36 -3.41
N LEU A 480 9.93 -60.11 -4.06
CA LEU A 480 11.22 -59.87 -3.40
C LEU A 480 11.25 -58.51 -2.69
N GLU A 481 10.64 -57.46 -3.25
CA GLU A 481 10.49 -56.16 -2.58
C GLU A 481 9.68 -56.26 -1.30
N ILE A 482 8.58 -57.02 -1.34
CA ILE A 482 7.76 -57.28 -0.14
C ILE A 482 8.58 -58.06 0.89
N ALA A 483 9.32 -59.10 0.46
CA ALA A 483 10.15 -59.90 1.36
C ALA A 483 11.26 -59.06 2.02
N VAL A 484 11.95 -58.20 1.26
CA VAL A 484 12.96 -57.27 1.78
C VAL A 484 12.33 -56.30 2.79
N ARG A 485 11.18 -55.69 2.45
CA ARG A 485 10.49 -54.75 3.35
C ARG A 485 10.05 -55.40 4.66
N THR A 486 9.55 -56.64 4.59
CA THR A 486 9.16 -57.41 5.78
C THR A 486 10.38 -57.72 6.66
N GLU A 487 11.50 -58.11 6.08
CA GLU A 487 12.73 -58.39 6.83
C GLU A 487 13.33 -57.11 7.42
N GLU A 488 13.29 -55.98 6.71
CA GLU A 488 13.68 -54.65 7.22
C GLU A 488 12.85 -54.20 8.42
N GLN A 489 11.53 -54.46 8.39
CA GLN A 489 10.64 -54.13 9.52
C GLN A 489 11.00 -54.93 10.79
N LEU A 490 11.42 -56.18 10.65
CA LEU A 490 11.84 -57.02 11.78
C LEU A 490 13.11 -56.49 12.48
N LEU A 491 13.92 -55.69 11.78
CA LEU A 491 15.16 -55.08 12.31
C LEU A 491 14.90 -53.77 13.09
N VAL A 492 13.79 -53.08 12.84
CA VAL A 492 13.45 -51.80 13.50
C VAL A 492 12.95 -52.01 14.93
N ASP A 493 12.40 -53.20 15.24
CA ASP A 493 11.73 -53.52 16.50
C ASP A 493 12.63 -54.24 17.54
N GLN A 494 13.95 -54.32 17.34
CA GLN A 494 14.86 -55.07 18.24
C GLN A 494 16.09 -54.26 18.70
N ASP A 495 16.38 -54.30 20.00
CA ASP A 495 17.55 -53.64 20.63
C ASP A 495 18.91 -54.28 20.25
N ALA A 496 18.91 -55.50 19.73
CA ALA A 496 20.08 -56.20 19.20
C ALA A 496 19.70 -57.02 17.97
N ILE A 497 20.35 -56.74 16.83
CA ILE A 497 20.08 -57.39 15.55
C ILE A 497 20.61 -58.84 15.57
N PRO A 498 19.78 -59.87 15.34
CA PRO A 498 20.26 -61.24 15.17
C PRO A 498 21.13 -61.35 13.90
N PRO A 499 22.34 -61.95 13.96
CA PRO A 499 23.22 -62.09 12.79
C PRO A 499 22.59 -62.83 11.59
N GLU A 500 21.70 -63.79 11.85
CA GLU A 500 20.95 -64.51 10.81
C GLU A 500 19.99 -63.60 10.03
N THR A 501 19.38 -62.60 10.67
CA THR A 501 18.44 -61.67 10.02
C THR A 501 19.19 -60.73 9.07
N GLU A 502 20.39 -60.27 9.46
CA GLU A 502 21.25 -59.44 8.61
C GLU A 502 21.77 -60.21 7.38
N GLU A 503 22.15 -61.49 7.58
CA GLU A 503 22.56 -62.37 6.48
C GLU A 503 21.41 -62.62 5.50
N ARG A 504 20.21 -62.92 6.00
CA ARG A 504 19.02 -63.14 5.18
C ARG A 504 18.58 -61.89 4.41
N LEU A 505 18.63 -60.72 5.03
CA LEU A 505 18.33 -59.45 4.35
C LEU A 505 19.31 -59.23 3.19
N LYS A 506 20.60 -59.49 3.41
CA LYS A 506 21.63 -59.35 2.37
C LYS A 506 21.39 -60.34 1.21
N GLU A 507 21.00 -61.58 1.49
CA GLU A 507 20.64 -62.55 0.46
C GLU A 507 19.42 -62.10 -0.37
N LEU A 508 18.37 -61.61 0.30
CA LEU A 508 17.16 -61.10 -0.34
C LEU A 508 17.46 -59.86 -1.21
N GLN A 509 18.30 -58.95 -0.73
CA GLN A 509 18.72 -57.78 -1.51
C GLN A 509 19.55 -58.16 -2.74
N VAL A 510 20.42 -59.17 -2.64
CA VAL A 510 21.17 -59.71 -3.80
C VAL A 510 20.21 -60.36 -4.81
N ALA A 511 19.22 -61.13 -4.34
CA ALA A 511 18.21 -61.72 -5.21
C ALA A 511 17.35 -60.65 -5.90
N LEU A 512 16.89 -59.63 -5.17
CA LEU A 512 16.13 -58.50 -5.71
C LEU A 512 16.90 -57.74 -6.78
N ASN A 513 18.18 -57.45 -6.54
CA ASN A 513 19.02 -56.75 -7.51
C ASN A 513 19.24 -57.57 -8.79
N ARG A 514 19.36 -58.91 -8.69
CA ARG A 514 19.43 -59.80 -9.86
C ARG A 514 18.12 -59.83 -10.63
N ALA A 515 16.98 -59.94 -9.94
CA ALA A 515 15.67 -59.95 -10.55
C ALA A 515 15.37 -58.63 -11.28
N ARG A 516 15.71 -57.48 -10.67
CA ARG A 516 15.57 -56.16 -11.31
C ARG A 516 16.44 -56.00 -12.56
N ALA A 517 17.68 -56.47 -12.51
CA ALA A 517 18.56 -56.42 -13.68
C ALA A 517 18.04 -57.30 -14.83
N GLU A 518 17.44 -58.45 -14.51
CA GLU A 518 16.80 -59.30 -15.50
C GLU A 518 15.49 -58.71 -16.03
N GLU A 519 14.69 -58.06 -15.17
CA GLU A 519 13.48 -57.32 -15.55
C GLU A 519 13.81 -56.22 -16.56
N GLU A 520 14.83 -55.40 -16.28
CA GLU A 520 15.29 -54.34 -17.17
C GLU A 520 15.75 -54.90 -18.53
N ARG A 521 16.51 -55.99 -18.53
CA ARG A 521 16.96 -56.67 -19.75
C ARG A 521 15.79 -57.19 -20.59
N LEU A 522 14.80 -57.80 -19.95
CA LEU A 522 13.60 -58.33 -20.62
C LEU A 522 12.69 -57.21 -21.11
N GLN A 523 12.57 -56.12 -20.35
CA GLN A 523 11.81 -54.94 -20.73
C GLN A 523 12.38 -54.29 -21.99
N ASP A 524 13.70 -54.17 -22.10
CA ASP A 524 14.38 -53.64 -23.28
C ASP A 524 14.20 -54.54 -24.51
N ALA A 525 14.33 -55.86 -24.33
CA ALA A 525 14.09 -56.84 -25.37
C ALA A 525 12.62 -56.79 -25.85
N TYR A 526 11.68 -56.71 -24.92
CA TYR A 526 10.25 -56.58 -25.21
C TYR A 526 9.93 -55.29 -25.98
N ASN A 527 10.46 -54.15 -25.53
CA ASN A 527 10.28 -52.85 -26.18
C ASN A 527 10.79 -52.85 -27.62
N THR A 528 11.91 -53.53 -27.87
CA THR A 528 12.48 -53.69 -29.21
C THR A 528 11.54 -54.50 -30.12
N GLN A 529 11.02 -55.63 -29.63
CA GLN A 529 10.07 -56.45 -30.39
C GLN A 529 8.73 -55.74 -30.64
N VAL A 530 8.23 -54.96 -29.67
CA VAL A 530 7.03 -54.12 -29.85
C VAL A 530 7.26 -53.08 -30.95
N ALA A 531 8.45 -52.45 -30.98
CA ALA A 531 8.80 -51.46 -31.99
C ALA A 531 8.86 -52.07 -33.40
N GLU A 532 9.47 -53.25 -33.54
CA GLU A 532 9.50 -54.02 -34.81
C GLU A 532 8.08 -54.38 -35.27
N PHE A 533 7.23 -54.90 -34.37
CA PHE A 533 5.85 -55.24 -34.71
C PHE A 533 5.05 -54.03 -35.18
N ARG A 534 5.19 -52.87 -34.51
CA ARG A 534 4.51 -51.62 -34.93
C ARG A 534 4.92 -51.15 -36.33
N GLN A 535 6.15 -51.39 -36.75
CA GLN A 535 6.60 -51.08 -38.11
C GLN A 535 5.96 -51.98 -39.18
N THR A 536 5.48 -53.17 -38.79
CA THR A 536 4.79 -54.12 -39.69
C THR A 536 3.26 -53.95 -39.74
N GLU A 537 2.68 -53.09 -38.88
CA GLU A 537 1.25 -52.73 -38.87
C GLU A 537 0.90 -51.52 -39.78
N VAL A 538 1.90 -50.76 -40.26
CA VAL A 538 1.74 -49.72 -41.31
C VAL A 538 1.90 -50.36 -42.68
#